data_AF-I0WWH0-F1
#
_entry.id   AF-I0WWH0-F1
#
_cell.length_a   1.000
_cell.length_b   1.000
_cell.length_c   1.000
_cell.angle_alpha   90.00
_cell.angle_beta   90.00
_cell.angle_gamma   90.00
#
_symmetry.space_group_name_H-M   'P 1'
#
loop_
_entity.id
_entity.type
_entity.pdbx_description
1 polymer ?
#
loop_
_entity_poly.entity_id
_entity_poly.type
_entity_poly.pdbx_seq_one_letter_code
_entity_poly.pdbx_strand_id
1 'polypeptide(L)'
;MVIVSGDGPEARDLAARHGDVIIAPLGTFEAGRAFYDDLARRTVEAGRPAGAVKVLSAATFVGTAASVVDRIVRWVREDAADGFVLPSHLTPDELALFADTVVPLLQDRGVLRTEYITATLRQHLGLGAPRSHRAVNPRSLQKVPS
;
A
#
# COMPACT_ATOMS: atom_id res chain seq x y z
N MET A 1 -7.56 9.15 5.73
CA MET A 1 -6.94 8.03 5.01
C MET A 1 -7.44 6.75 5.64
N VAL A 2 -7.79 5.74 4.86
CA VAL A 2 -8.28 4.45 5.36
C VAL A 2 -7.30 3.36 4.97
N ILE A 3 -6.78 2.63 5.95
CA ILE A 3 -5.90 1.48 5.76
C ILE A 3 -6.68 0.24 6.19
N VAL A 4 -6.71 -0.76 5.31
CA VAL A 4 -7.27 -2.08 5.61
C VAL A 4 -6.11 -3.06 5.74
N SER A 5 -6.16 -3.94 6.72
CA SER A 5 -5.17 -5.02 6.87
C SER A 5 -5.87 -6.35 6.70
N GLY A 6 -5.24 -7.25 5.96
CA GLY A 6 -5.78 -8.56 5.64
C GLY A 6 -5.78 -8.84 4.15
N ASP A 7 -5.86 -10.11 3.80
CA ASP A 7 -5.77 -10.64 2.45
C ASP A 7 -7.02 -11.40 2.00
N GLY A 8 -7.98 -11.63 2.90
CA GLY A 8 -9.23 -12.32 2.62
C GLY A 8 -10.19 -11.51 1.73
N PRO A 9 -11.19 -12.16 1.11
CA PRO A 9 -12.15 -11.52 0.22
C PRO A 9 -12.87 -10.31 0.82
N GLU A 10 -13.27 -10.40 2.09
CA GLU A 10 -13.98 -9.33 2.81
C GLU A 10 -13.09 -8.10 3.00
N ALA A 11 -11.81 -8.30 3.32
CA ALA A 11 -10.84 -7.22 3.44
C ALA A 11 -10.60 -6.53 2.09
N ARG A 12 -10.50 -7.31 1.00
CA ARG A 12 -10.37 -6.78 -0.35
C ARG A 12 -11.60 -6.00 -0.78
N ASP A 13 -12.81 -6.47 -0.48
CA ASP A 13 -14.06 -5.77 -0.76
C ASP A 13 -14.19 -4.46 0.02
N LEU A 14 -13.81 -4.48 1.30
CA LEU A 14 -13.77 -3.28 2.13
C LEU A 14 -12.76 -2.26 1.59
N ALA A 15 -11.56 -2.72 1.23
CA ALA A 15 -10.52 -1.87 0.67
C ALA A 15 -10.92 -1.31 -0.71
N ALA A 16 -11.47 -2.15 -1.59
CA ALA A 16 -11.99 -1.75 -2.89
C ALA A 16 -13.03 -0.63 -2.77
N ARG A 17 -13.97 -0.72 -1.83
CA ARG A 17 -15.00 0.33 -1.65
C ARG A 17 -14.50 1.58 -0.94
N HIS A 18 -13.69 1.42 0.10
CA HIS A 18 -13.39 2.51 1.06
C HIS A 18 -11.92 2.72 1.36
N GLY A 19 -11.06 1.73 1.10
CA GLY A 19 -9.63 1.78 1.42
C GLY A 19 -8.84 2.69 0.50
N ASP A 20 -7.77 3.24 1.06
CA ASP A 20 -6.71 3.95 0.33
C ASP A 20 -5.47 3.07 0.22
N VAL A 21 -5.25 2.23 1.22
CA VAL A 21 -4.16 1.26 1.30
C VAL A 21 -4.72 -0.06 1.82
N ILE A 22 -4.26 -1.17 1.26
CA ILE A 22 -4.40 -2.50 1.85
C ILE A 22 -3.02 -3.08 2.15
N ILE A 23 -2.86 -3.63 3.37
CA ILE A 23 -1.65 -4.33 3.79
C ILE A 23 -1.95 -5.82 3.81
N ALA A 24 -1.17 -6.62 3.07
CA ALA A 24 -1.36 -8.06 2.95
C ALA A 24 -0.02 -8.82 3.01
N PRO A 25 0.03 -10.02 3.63
CA PRO A 25 1.21 -10.88 3.67
C PRO A 25 1.39 -11.65 2.35
N LEU A 26 1.72 -10.95 1.28
CA LEU A 26 1.90 -11.54 -0.05
C LEU A 26 3.25 -12.27 -0.10
N GLY A 27 3.26 -13.58 0.16
CA GLY A 27 4.51 -14.35 0.31
C GLY A 27 5.31 -14.59 -0.97
N THR A 28 4.67 -14.51 -2.14
CA THR A 28 5.32 -14.73 -3.46
C THR A 28 4.93 -13.65 -4.46
N PHE A 29 5.73 -13.50 -5.52
CA PHE A 29 5.47 -12.53 -6.57
C PHE A 29 4.17 -12.84 -7.32
N GLU A 30 3.93 -14.11 -7.61
CA GLU A 30 2.73 -14.61 -8.29
C GLU A 30 1.47 -14.36 -7.47
N ALA A 31 1.55 -14.56 -6.15
CA ALA A 31 0.45 -14.22 -5.24
C ALA A 31 0.21 -12.70 -5.21
N GLY A 32 1.27 -11.90 -5.26
CA GLY A 32 1.16 -10.45 -5.35
C GLY A 32 0.45 -9.98 -6.61
N ARG A 33 0.84 -10.49 -7.79
CA ARG A 33 0.16 -10.23 -9.07
C ARG A 33 -1.33 -10.58 -9.01
N ALA A 34 -1.64 -11.81 -8.59
CA ALA A 34 -3.02 -12.27 -8.50
C ALA A 34 -3.86 -11.41 -7.54
N PHE A 35 -3.25 -10.97 -6.44
CA PHE A 35 -3.91 -10.07 -5.49
C PHE A 35 -4.16 -8.68 -6.09
N TYR A 36 -3.16 -8.12 -6.79
CA TYR A 36 -3.27 -6.81 -7.42
C TYR A 36 -4.37 -6.80 -8.50
N ASP A 37 -4.39 -7.83 -9.36
CA ASP A 37 -5.39 -7.97 -10.42
C ASP A 37 -6.82 -8.11 -9.84
N ASP A 38 -6.99 -8.92 -8.79
CA ASP A 38 -8.29 -9.07 -8.10
C ASP A 38 -8.75 -7.76 -7.44
N LEU A 39 -7.84 -7.05 -6.76
CA LEU A 39 -8.17 -5.79 -6.10
C LEU A 39 -8.52 -4.68 -7.10
N ALA A 40 -7.76 -4.59 -8.21
CA ALA A 40 -8.04 -3.64 -9.28
C ALA A 40 -9.44 -3.87 -9.86
N ARG A 41 -9.80 -5.13 -10.15
CA ARG A 41 -11.13 -5.51 -10.63
C ARG A 41 -12.23 -5.10 -9.64
N ARG A 42 -12.11 -5.48 -8.36
CA ARG A 42 -13.09 -5.11 -7.31
C ARG A 42 -13.22 -3.60 -7.14
N THR A 43 -12.12 -2.85 -7.27
CA THR A 43 -12.12 -1.39 -7.13
C THR A 43 -12.88 -0.73 -8.27
N VAL A 44 -12.72 -1.21 -9.50
CA VAL A 44 -13.49 -0.75 -10.66
C VAL A 44 -14.97 -1.12 -10.53
N GLU A 45 -15.31 -2.33 -10.11
CA GLU A 45 -16.69 -2.76 -9.85
C GLU A 45 -17.37 -1.92 -8.77
N ALA A 46 -16.60 -1.42 -7.79
CA ALA A 46 -17.07 -0.49 -6.77
C ALA A 46 -17.19 0.97 -7.26
N GLY A 47 -16.96 1.24 -8.55
CA GLY A 47 -17.07 2.57 -9.16
C GLY A 47 -15.86 3.48 -8.90
N ARG A 48 -14.69 2.93 -8.58
CA ARG A 48 -13.45 3.68 -8.32
C ARG A 48 -12.38 3.35 -9.37
N PRO A 49 -11.42 4.26 -9.65
CA PRO A 49 -10.30 3.95 -10.53
C PRO A 49 -9.48 2.75 -10.00
N ALA A 50 -8.98 1.89 -10.89
CA ALA A 50 -8.22 0.68 -10.52
C ALA A 50 -7.06 0.95 -9.54
N GLY A 51 -6.33 2.06 -9.70
CA GLY A 51 -5.23 2.47 -8.83
C GLY A 51 -5.64 3.28 -7.58
N ALA A 52 -6.93 3.32 -7.22
CA ALA A 52 -7.42 4.10 -6.09
C ALA A 52 -7.12 3.46 -4.72
N VAL A 53 -6.60 2.24 -4.69
CA VAL A 53 -6.16 1.50 -3.50
C VAL A 53 -4.72 1.06 -3.73
N LYS A 54 -3.82 1.41 -2.82
CA LYS A 54 -2.41 0.98 -2.85
C LYS A 54 -2.21 -0.33 -2.13
N VAL A 55 -1.42 -1.23 -2.71
CA VAL A 55 -1.10 -2.54 -2.13
C VAL A 55 0.27 -2.48 -1.47
N LEU A 56 0.32 -2.62 -0.15
CA LEU A 56 1.58 -2.78 0.58
C LEU A 56 1.75 -4.24 1.00
N SER A 57 2.85 -4.85 0.58
CA SER A 57 3.18 -6.21 0.94
C SER A 57 3.98 -6.27 2.25
N ALA A 58 3.69 -7.26 3.09
CA ALA A 58 4.53 -7.64 4.23
C ALA A 58 5.53 -8.76 3.86
N ALA A 59 5.85 -8.93 2.57
CA ALA A 59 6.88 -9.87 2.11
C ALA A 59 8.25 -9.54 2.71
N THR A 60 9.02 -10.58 3.01
CA THR A 60 10.42 -10.45 3.47
C THR A 60 11.38 -10.86 2.36
N PHE A 61 12.43 -10.07 2.17
CA PHE A 61 13.51 -10.35 1.23
C PHE A 61 14.83 -10.51 1.98
N VAL A 62 15.56 -11.58 1.67
CA VAL A 62 16.87 -11.88 2.26
C VAL A 62 17.89 -12.00 1.14
N GLY A 63 18.99 -11.28 1.27
CA GLY A 63 20.07 -11.26 0.28
C GLY A 63 20.95 -10.03 0.39
N THR A 64 21.81 -9.83 -0.61
CA THR A 64 22.60 -8.59 -0.77
C THR A 64 21.69 -7.40 -1.08
N ALA A 65 22.15 -6.17 -0.80
CA ALA A 65 21.41 -4.95 -1.14
C ALA A 65 20.96 -4.93 -2.61
N ALA A 66 21.84 -5.28 -3.55
CA ALA A 66 21.50 -5.37 -4.98
C ALA A 66 20.37 -6.38 -5.25
N SER A 67 20.46 -7.59 -4.68
CA SER A 67 19.42 -8.61 -4.90
C SER A 67 18.07 -8.22 -4.29
N VAL A 68 18.07 -7.52 -3.14
CA VAL A 68 16.85 -6.99 -2.51
C VAL A 68 16.25 -5.89 -3.38
N VAL A 69 17.07 -4.95 -3.88
CA VAL A 69 16.64 -3.88 -4.79
C VAL A 69 16.00 -4.46 -6.04
N ASP A 70 16.65 -5.44 -6.69
CA ASP A 70 16.13 -6.04 -7.92
C ASP A 70 14.76 -6.71 -7.68
N ARG A 71 14.57 -7.35 -6.52
CA ARG A 71 13.28 -7.92 -6.12
C ARG A 71 12.22 -6.85 -5.89
N ILE A 72 12.52 -5.79 -5.12
CA ILE A 72 11.59 -4.69 -4.87
C ILE A 72 11.19 -4.02 -6.19
N VAL A 73 12.17 -3.70 -7.05
CA VAL A 73 11.94 -3.06 -8.36
C VAL A 73 11.04 -3.93 -9.23
N ARG A 74 11.29 -5.24 -9.30
CA ARG A 74 10.44 -6.18 -10.03
C ARG A 74 8.99 -6.12 -9.53
N TRP A 75 8.79 -6.22 -8.23
CA TRP A 75 7.45 -6.20 -7.64
C TRP A 75 6.69 -4.90 -7.92
N VAL A 76 7.36 -3.76 -7.84
CA VAL A 76 6.73 -2.45 -8.07
C VAL A 76 6.43 -2.22 -9.55
N ARG A 77 7.38 -2.52 -10.44
CA ARG A 77 7.22 -2.25 -11.87
C ARG A 77 6.29 -3.22 -12.58
N GLU A 78 6.14 -4.42 -12.05
CA GLU A 78 5.26 -5.45 -12.59
C GLU A 78 4.02 -5.61 -11.70
N ASP A 79 3.46 -4.54 -11.13
CA ASP A 79 2.21 -4.51 -10.32
C ASP A 79 1.96 -5.71 -9.39
N ALA A 80 2.97 -6.16 -8.64
CA ALA A 80 2.79 -7.15 -7.57
C ALA A 80 2.58 -6.49 -6.20
N ALA A 81 3.09 -5.26 -6.01
CA ALA A 81 2.81 -4.39 -4.88
C ALA A 81 3.22 -2.94 -5.19
N ASP A 82 2.57 -1.95 -4.59
CA ASP A 82 2.99 -0.54 -4.65
C ASP A 82 4.12 -0.21 -3.64
N GLY A 83 4.38 -1.11 -2.70
CA GLY A 83 5.41 -0.92 -1.68
C GLY A 83 5.42 -2.01 -0.63
N PHE A 84 6.22 -1.82 0.40
CA PHE A 84 6.48 -2.83 1.43
C PHE A 84 6.40 -2.23 2.83
N VAL A 85 5.94 -3.04 3.78
CA VAL A 85 6.02 -2.72 5.20
C VAL A 85 7.30 -3.34 5.74
N LEU A 86 8.16 -2.53 6.35
CA LEU A 86 9.37 -3.04 7.00
C LEU A 86 9.00 -3.82 8.27
N PRO A 87 9.69 -4.95 8.55
CA PRO A 87 9.41 -5.73 9.75
C PRO A 87 9.61 -4.92 11.03
N SER A 88 8.72 -5.09 12.00
CA SER A 88 8.77 -4.36 13.28
C SER A 88 9.94 -4.75 14.19
N HIS A 89 10.62 -5.85 13.88
CA HIS A 89 11.75 -6.37 14.65
C HIS A 89 13.12 -5.89 14.15
N LEU A 90 13.16 -5.03 13.13
CA LEU A 90 14.43 -4.41 12.71
C LEU A 90 15.01 -3.57 13.84
N THR A 91 16.27 -3.80 14.14
CA THR A 91 17.05 -2.95 15.05
C THR A 91 17.37 -1.60 14.38
N PRO A 92 17.70 -0.55 15.16
CA PRO A 92 18.13 0.73 14.59
C PRO A 92 19.31 0.61 13.62
N ASP A 93 20.28 -0.27 13.91
CA ASP A 93 21.45 -0.48 13.07
C ASP A 93 21.09 -1.19 11.75
N GLU A 94 20.19 -2.17 11.78
CA GLU A 94 19.69 -2.82 10.56
C GLU A 94 18.87 -1.85 9.69
N LEU A 95 18.07 -0.98 10.32
CA LEU A 95 17.34 0.06 9.61
C LEU A 95 18.29 1.08 8.97
N ALA A 96 19.35 1.50 9.69
CA ALA A 96 20.39 2.37 9.15
C ALA A 96 21.11 1.71 7.97
N LEU A 97 21.51 0.44 8.10
CA LEU A 97 22.12 -0.32 7.00
C LEU A 97 21.21 -0.37 5.76
N PHE A 98 19.91 -0.61 5.94
CA PHE A 98 18.95 -0.58 4.84
C PHE A 98 18.85 0.81 4.21
N ALA A 99 18.76 1.86 5.03
CA ALA A 99 18.69 3.24 4.57
C ALA A 99 19.96 3.67 3.81
N ASP A 100 21.13 3.22 4.23
CA ASP A 100 22.41 3.63 3.61
C ASP A 100 22.74 2.82 2.35
N THR A 101 22.21 1.59 2.22
CA THR A 101 22.57 0.69 1.11
C THR A 101 21.46 0.45 0.10
N VAL A 102 20.20 0.31 0.53
CA VAL A 102 19.08 -0.06 -0.33
C VAL A 102 18.35 1.17 -0.86
N VAL A 103 18.10 2.16 -0.01
CA VAL A 103 17.34 3.38 -0.39
C VAL A 103 17.98 4.13 -1.56
N PRO A 104 19.31 4.40 -1.60
CA PRO A 104 19.93 5.08 -2.73
C PRO A 104 19.75 4.31 -4.04
N LEU A 105 19.90 2.98 -4.00
CA LEU A 105 19.72 2.13 -5.18
C LEU A 105 18.25 2.11 -5.66
N LEU A 106 17.27 2.15 -4.75
CA LEU A 106 15.86 2.26 -5.13
C LEU A 106 15.54 3.63 -5.74
N GLN A 107 16.16 4.70 -5.24
CA GLN A 107 16.06 6.05 -5.79
C GLN A 107 16.68 6.13 -7.19
N ASP A 108 17.88 5.57 -7.37
CA ASP A 108 18.55 5.49 -8.68
C ASP A 108 17.72 4.72 -9.72
N ARG A 109 16.99 3.69 -9.27
CA ARG A 109 16.07 2.91 -10.12
C ARG A 109 14.71 3.59 -10.33
N GLY A 110 14.48 4.77 -9.75
CA GLY A 110 13.27 5.56 -9.89
C GLY A 110 12.01 4.95 -9.25
N VAL A 111 12.16 3.96 -8.37
CA VAL A 111 11.02 3.31 -7.68
C VAL A 111 10.78 3.87 -6.29
N LEU A 112 11.68 4.74 -5.81
CA LEU A 112 11.54 5.44 -4.54
C LEU A 112 11.82 6.92 -4.74
N ARG A 113 10.98 7.75 -4.12
CA ARG A 113 11.13 9.21 -4.12
C ARG A 113 12.45 9.65 -3.45
N THR A 114 12.99 10.75 -3.94
CA THR A 114 14.15 11.45 -3.38
C THR A 114 13.76 12.61 -2.46
N GLU A 115 12.55 13.15 -2.62
CA GLU A 115 12.04 14.30 -1.87
C GLU A 115 10.53 14.19 -1.59
N TYR A 116 10.07 14.96 -0.61
CA TYR A 116 8.66 15.06 -0.22
C TYR A 116 8.13 16.45 -0.56
N ILE A 117 7.41 16.57 -1.67
CA ILE A 117 6.94 17.88 -2.16
C ILE A 117 5.46 18.17 -1.85
N THR A 118 4.70 17.18 -1.39
CA THR A 118 3.27 17.36 -1.08
C THR A 118 3.02 17.42 0.43
N ALA A 119 1.86 17.94 0.83
CA ALA A 119 1.55 18.19 2.24
C ALA A 119 0.89 16.99 2.96
N THR A 120 0.27 16.06 2.24
CA THR A 120 -0.48 14.95 2.85
C THR A 120 0.05 13.59 2.44
N LEU A 121 -0.06 12.62 3.35
CA LEU A 121 0.33 11.24 3.10
C LEU A 121 -0.42 10.61 1.90
N ARG A 122 -1.69 10.98 1.71
CA ARG A 122 -2.47 10.53 0.55
C ARG A 122 -1.86 11.01 -0.77
N GLN A 123 -1.40 12.27 -0.80
CA GLN A 123 -0.73 12.82 -1.98
C GLN A 123 0.65 12.17 -2.18
N HIS A 124 1.40 11.90 -1.11
CA HIS A 124 2.66 11.15 -1.19
C HIS A 124 2.49 9.74 -1.78
N LEU A 125 1.30 9.15 -1.66
CA LEU A 125 0.93 7.87 -2.27
C LEU A 125 0.35 7.98 -3.68
N GLY A 126 0.29 9.19 -4.26
CA GLY A 126 -0.29 9.42 -5.59
C GLY A 126 -1.82 9.34 -5.64
N LEU A 127 -2.51 9.38 -4.50
CA LEU A 127 -3.96 9.18 -4.39
C LEU A 127 -4.78 10.49 -4.39
N GLY A 128 -4.13 11.62 -4.65
CA GLY A 128 -4.76 12.95 -4.73
C GLY A 128 -5.15 13.54 -3.36
N ALA A 129 -6.08 14.51 -3.38
CA ALA A 129 -6.51 15.24 -2.19
C ALA A 129 -7.28 14.37 -1.18
N PRO A 130 -7.29 14.71 0.13
CA PRO A 130 -8.02 13.97 1.15
C PRO A 130 -9.50 13.80 0.80
N ARG A 131 -10.01 12.56 0.86
CA ARG A 131 -11.45 12.29 0.73
C ARG A 131 -12.14 12.59 2.06
N SER A 132 -13.18 13.41 2.04
CA SER A 132 -14.07 13.60 3.19
C SER A 132 -14.84 12.30 3.46
N HIS A 133 -14.31 11.46 4.35
CA HIS A 133 -15.09 10.38 4.94
C HIS A 133 -15.88 10.99 6.08
N ARG A 134 -16.99 11.66 5.76
CA ARG A 134 -17.89 12.14 6.81
C ARG A 134 -18.46 10.89 7.48
N ALA A 135 -17.92 10.53 8.64
CA ALA A 135 -18.57 9.57 9.51
C ALA A 135 -19.97 10.14 9.79
N VAL A 136 -21.01 9.41 9.40
CA VAL A 136 -22.37 9.74 9.83
C VAL A 136 -22.33 9.75 11.34
N ASN A 137 -22.68 10.88 11.94
CA ASN A 137 -22.73 11.00 13.39
C ASN A 137 -23.76 9.98 13.91
N PRO A 138 -23.38 9.01 14.76
CA PRO A 138 -24.33 8.02 15.25
C PRO A 138 -25.53 8.65 15.99
N ARG A 139 -25.41 9.90 16.48
CA ARG A 139 -26.52 10.66 17.08
C ARG A 139 -27.58 11.14 16.09
N SER A 140 -27.30 11.21 14.79
CA SER A 140 -28.30 11.63 13.80
C SER A 140 -29.30 10.52 13.43
N LEU A 141 -29.11 9.29 13.92
CA LEU A 141 -30.03 8.16 13.71
C LEU A 141 -31.10 8.00 14.81
N GLN A 142 -31.07 8.82 15.88
CA GLN A 142 -32.02 8.73 17.00
C GLN A 142 -33.22 9.70 16.91
N LYS A 143 -33.39 10.43 15.79
CA LYS A 143 -34.65 11.15 15.54
C LYS A 143 -35.53 10.34 14.58
N VAL A 144 -36.19 9.33 15.12
CA VAL A 144 -37.43 8.80 14.53
C VAL A 144 -38.57 9.68 15.07
N PRO A 145 -39.36 10.37 14.23
CA PRO A 145 -40.47 11.18 14.70
C PRO A 145 -41.55 10.28 15.31
N SER A 146 -42.14 10.76 16.41
CA SER A 146 -43.27 10.16 17.13
C SER A 146 -44.55 10.25 16.31
#